data_AF-A0A8S1GLZ7-F1
#
_entry.id   AF-A0A8S1GLZ7-F1
#
_cell.length_a   1.000
_cell.length_b   1.000
_cell.length_c   1.000
_cell.angle_alpha   90.00
_cell.angle_beta   90.00
_cell.angle_gamma   90.00
#
_symmetry.space_group_name_H-M   'P 1'
#
loop_
_entity.id
_entity.type
_entity.pdbx_description
1 polymer ?
#
loop_
_entity_poly.entity_id
_entity_poly.type
_entity_poly.pdbx_seq_one_letter_code
_entity_poly.pdbx_strand_id
1 'polypeptide(L)'
;MVAARLPVEDLEKHPQLARDIKNLQNKTKDLATSLEKSIPVEENLRQGQESINSKIALLKNALVESQVDPAQTSAALELITDEAKKLRDEAEEHKINVAQTNAFVTHDDLDGSLVEQVAELQNDIQEKKRLQAETEKVLELAPKVELISQSLQSMPSQLPTTLDEQQTLLEDMEIKKQNLQNLISSMNDAPAAEELKQKSEWDLSRIKDLLQQLGSAVGDKLAALAAFNAARREAEEKAPDHHG
;
A
#
# COMPACT_ATOMS: atom_id res chain seq x y z
N MET A 1 -19.13 -64.34 -13.90
CA MET A 1 -17.66 -64.32 -13.73
C MET A 1 -17.25 -65.58 -13.01
N VAL A 2 -16.65 -66.52 -13.73
CA VAL A 2 -16.18 -67.80 -13.17
C VAL A 2 -14.82 -67.53 -12.55
N ALA A 3 -14.72 -67.64 -11.22
CA ALA A 3 -13.45 -67.67 -10.53
C ALA A 3 -12.71 -68.94 -10.97
N ALA A 4 -11.73 -68.79 -11.86
CA ALA A 4 -10.80 -69.86 -12.17
C ALA A 4 -9.99 -70.14 -10.91
N ARG A 5 -10.40 -71.16 -10.15
CA ARG A 5 -9.58 -71.75 -9.09
C ARG A 5 -8.32 -72.29 -9.76
N LEU A 6 -7.18 -71.66 -9.45
CA LEU A 6 -5.87 -72.22 -9.77
C LEU A 6 -5.79 -73.66 -9.20
N PRO A 7 -5.32 -74.65 -9.97
CA PRO A 7 -5.19 -76.02 -9.50
C PRO A 7 -4.13 -76.07 -8.41
N VAL A 8 -4.56 -76.31 -7.18
CA VAL A 8 -3.70 -76.38 -5.98
C VAL A 8 -2.92 -77.70 -5.95
N GLU A 9 -3.28 -78.68 -6.78
CA GLU A 9 -2.75 -80.05 -6.72
C GLU A 9 -1.30 -80.26 -7.21
N ASP A 10 -0.66 -79.30 -7.91
CA ASP A 10 0.76 -79.44 -8.35
C ASP A 10 1.76 -78.59 -7.54
N LEU A 11 1.29 -77.80 -6.57
CA LEU A 11 2.14 -76.97 -5.71
C LEU A 11 2.90 -77.76 -4.63
N GLU A 12 2.42 -78.96 -4.27
CA GLU A 12 3.05 -79.83 -3.27
C GLU A 12 4.41 -80.41 -3.73
N LYS A 13 4.66 -80.46 -5.05
CA LYS A 13 5.92 -80.99 -5.63
C LYS A 13 7.04 -79.94 -5.75
N HIS A 14 6.72 -78.66 -5.55
CA HIS A 14 7.66 -77.55 -5.72
C HIS A 14 7.63 -76.61 -4.50
N PRO A 15 8.31 -76.97 -3.38
CA PRO A 15 8.26 -76.22 -2.12
C PRO A 15 8.75 -74.77 -2.25
N GLN A 16 9.65 -74.51 -3.22
CA GLN A 16 10.12 -73.16 -3.53
C GLN A 16 9.02 -72.29 -4.15
N LEU A 17 8.26 -72.82 -5.11
CA LEU A 17 7.11 -72.10 -5.72
C LEU A 17 6.02 -71.80 -4.69
N ALA A 18 5.71 -72.77 -3.83
CA ALA A 18 4.73 -72.57 -2.75
C ALA A 18 5.16 -71.46 -1.78
N ARG A 19 6.46 -71.38 -1.47
CA ARG A 19 7.04 -70.30 -0.64
C ARG A 19 6.99 -68.95 -1.35
N ASP A 20 7.32 -68.90 -2.64
CA ASP A 20 7.31 -67.66 -3.43
C ASP A 20 5.89 -67.11 -3.62
N ILE A 21 4.90 -67.98 -3.85
CA ILE A 21 3.48 -67.60 -3.90
C ILE A 21 3.03 -67.04 -2.55
N LYS A 22 3.40 -67.69 -1.44
CA LYS A 22 3.06 -67.20 -0.10
C LYS A 22 3.71 -65.84 0.19
N ASN A 23 4.96 -65.65 -0.22
CA ASN A 23 5.65 -64.37 -0.11
C ASN A 23 4.98 -63.27 -0.94
N LEU A 24 4.57 -63.59 -2.18
CA LEU A 24 3.82 -62.66 -3.04
C LEU A 24 2.46 -62.33 -2.44
N GLN A 25 1.71 -63.32 -1.94
CA GLN A 25 0.42 -63.10 -1.28
C GLN A 25 0.54 -62.19 -0.06
N ASN A 26 1.59 -62.36 0.75
CA ASN A 26 1.86 -61.47 1.88
C ASN A 26 2.19 -60.05 1.41
N LYS A 27 3.08 -59.88 0.42
CA LYS A 27 3.39 -58.57 -0.16
C LYS A 27 2.15 -57.88 -0.75
N THR A 28 1.29 -58.62 -1.46
CA THR A 28 0.03 -58.10 -2.00
C THR A 28 -0.91 -57.66 -0.90
N LYS A 29 -1.03 -58.42 0.19
CA LYS A 29 -1.84 -58.03 1.36
C LYS A 29 -1.30 -56.78 2.04
N ASP A 30 0.02 -56.72 2.24
CA ASP A 30 0.68 -55.57 2.86
C ASP A 30 0.49 -54.29 2.01
N LEU A 31 0.61 -54.41 0.68
CA LEU A 31 0.31 -53.32 -0.27
C LEU A 31 -1.17 -52.91 -0.23
N ALA A 32 -2.10 -53.86 -0.23
CA ALA A 32 -3.53 -53.59 -0.18
C ALA A 32 -3.91 -52.82 1.10
N THR A 33 -3.42 -53.27 2.26
CA THR A 33 -3.65 -52.57 3.53
C THR A 33 -3.00 -51.19 3.57
N SER A 34 -1.84 -51.00 2.91
CA SER A 34 -1.20 -49.69 2.79
C SER A 34 -2.03 -48.72 1.94
N LEU A 35 -2.56 -49.19 0.80
CA LEU A 35 -3.42 -48.40 -0.07
C LEU A 35 -4.78 -48.08 0.58
N GLU A 36 -5.40 -49.04 1.28
CA GLU A 36 -6.63 -48.79 2.03
C GLU A 36 -6.47 -47.68 3.08
N LYS A 37 -5.29 -47.59 3.70
CA LYS A 37 -4.97 -46.52 4.66
C LYS A 37 -4.66 -45.18 3.99
N SER A 38 -4.19 -45.16 2.73
CA SER A 38 -3.91 -43.91 2.03
C SER A 38 -5.14 -43.24 1.45
N ILE A 39 -6.20 -44.00 1.10
CA ILE A 39 -7.46 -43.43 0.58
C ILE A 39 -8.00 -42.26 1.43
N PRO A 40 -8.20 -42.40 2.76
CA PRO A 40 -8.71 -41.28 3.56
C PRO A 40 -7.70 -40.13 3.70
N VAL A 41 -6.40 -40.40 3.60
CA VAL A 41 -5.36 -39.35 3.65
C VAL A 41 -5.45 -38.48 2.38
N GLU A 42 -5.55 -39.11 1.21
CA GLU A 42 -5.68 -38.41 -0.08
C GLU A 42 -6.99 -37.62 -0.18
N GLU A 43 -8.09 -38.16 0.34
CA GLU A 43 -9.37 -37.43 0.42
C GLU A 43 -9.25 -36.18 1.31
N ASN A 44 -8.61 -36.31 2.48
CA ASN A 44 -8.37 -35.17 3.37
C ASN A 44 -7.48 -34.10 2.72
N LEU A 45 -6.50 -34.50 1.90
CA LEU A 45 -5.66 -33.56 1.15
C LEU A 45 -6.50 -32.77 0.15
N ARG A 46 -7.34 -33.44 -0.64
CA ARG A 46 -8.24 -32.77 -1.61
C ARG A 46 -9.17 -31.78 -0.92
N GLN A 47 -9.79 -32.19 0.18
CA GLN A 47 -10.66 -31.32 0.97
C GLN A 47 -9.90 -30.13 1.60
N GLY A 48 -8.67 -30.38 2.06
CA GLY A 48 -7.79 -29.33 2.58
C GLY A 48 -7.46 -28.28 1.52
N GLN A 49 -7.10 -28.71 0.32
CA GLN A 49 -6.84 -27.82 -0.82
C GLN A 49 -8.09 -27.02 -1.22
N GLU A 50 -9.26 -27.66 -1.29
CA GLU A 50 -10.52 -26.96 -1.60
C GLU A 50 -10.85 -25.89 -0.55
N SER A 51 -10.62 -26.19 0.73
CA SER A 51 -10.77 -25.24 1.83
C SER A 51 -9.82 -24.05 1.70
N ILE A 52 -8.53 -24.31 1.43
CA ILE A 52 -7.52 -23.25 1.22
C ILE A 52 -7.92 -22.37 0.04
N ASN A 53 -8.28 -22.96 -1.10
CA ASN A 53 -8.73 -22.23 -2.30
C ASN A 53 -9.96 -21.37 -2.02
N SER A 54 -10.92 -21.91 -1.27
CA SER A 54 -12.11 -21.16 -0.87
C SER A 54 -11.75 -19.96 0.02
N LYS A 55 -10.83 -20.13 0.98
CA LYS A 55 -10.32 -19.04 1.82
C LYS A 55 -9.55 -17.99 1.01
N ILE A 56 -8.71 -18.40 0.05
CA ILE A 56 -8.03 -17.48 -0.88
C ILE A 56 -9.07 -16.62 -1.61
N ALA A 57 -10.10 -17.25 -2.19
CA ALA A 57 -11.15 -16.54 -2.91
C ALA A 57 -11.93 -15.56 -2.01
N LEU A 58 -12.28 -15.98 -0.79
CA LEU A 58 -12.95 -15.12 0.20
C LEU A 58 -12.09 -13.92 0.59
N LEU A 59 -10.80 -14.12 0.87
CA LEU A 59 -9.89 -13.03 1.23
C LEU A 59 -9.66 -12.07 0.07
N LYS A 60 -9.56 -12.56 -1.17
CA LYS A 60 -9.49 -11.72 -2.37
C LYS A 60 -10.75 -10.84 -2.49
N ASN A 61 -11.94 -11.40 -2.26
CA ASN A 61 -13.18 -10.63 -2.29
C ASN A 61 -13.25 -9.60 -1.14
N ALA A 62 -12.90 -9.99 0.09
CA ALA A 62 -12.84 -9.08 1.23
C ALA A 62 -11.82 -7.93 1.00
N LEU A 63 -10.71 -8.24 0.32
CA LEU A 63 -9.72 -7.23 -0.07
C LEU A 63 -10.30 -6.24 -1.08
N VAL A 64 -11.18 -6.64 -1.98
CA VAL A 64 -11.89 -5.71 -2.88
C VAL A 64 -12.93 -4.90 -2.10
N GLU A 65 -13.76 -5.56 -1.30
CA GLU A 65 -14.88 -4.92 -0.56
C GLU A 65 -14.43 -3.89 0.48
N SER A 66 -13.24 -4.08 1.08
CA SER A 66 -12.68 -3.11 2.02
C SER A 66 -12.42 -1.72 1.43
N GLN A 67 -12.55 -1.51 0.11
CA GLN A 67 -12.44 -0.18 -0.53
C GLN A 67 -13.67 0.73 -0.32
N VAL A 68 -14.78 0.20 0.20
CA VAL A 68 -16.06 0.94 0.20
C VAL A 68 -16.16 1.99 1.32
N ASP A 69 -15.50 1.78 2.46
CA ASP A 69 -15.52 2.71 3.60
C ASP A 69 -14.10 3.06 4.08
N PRO A 70 -13.59 4.28 3.78
CA PRO A 70 -12.28 4.74 4.22
C PRO A 70 -12.07 4.68 5.74
N ALA A 71 -13.13 4.87 6.53
CA ALA A 71 -13.03 4.88 7.99
C ALA A 71 -12.82 3.47 8.58
N GLN A 72 -13.27 2.44 7.87
CA GLN A 72 -13.17 1.04 8.31
C GLN A 72 -12.09 0.25 7.57
N THR A 73 -11.52 0.82 6.50
CA THR A 73 -10.54 0.14 5.64
C THR A 73 -9.34 -0.36 6.47
N SER A 74 -8.84 0.41 7.43
CA SER A 74 -7.65 0.04 8.23
C SER A 74 -7.90 -1.20 9.08
N ALA A 75 -8.99 -1.21 9.84
CA ALA A 75 -9.37 -2.35 10.68
C ALA A 75 -9.68 -3.60 9.84
N ALA A 76 -10.33 -3.42 8.69
CA ALA A 76 -10.59 -4.52 7.76
C ALA A 76 -9.29 -5.11 7.18
N LEU A 77 -8.32 -4.27 6.78
CA LEU A 77 -7.03 -4.75 6.28
C LEU A 77 -6.21 -5.49 7.33
N GLU A 78 -6.29 -5.10 8.60
CA GLU A 78 -5.63 -5.85 9.68
C GLU A 78 -6.25 -7.25 9.86
N LEU A 79 -7.58 -7.36 9.87
CA LEU A 79 -8.25 -8.66 9.93
C LEU A 79 -7.89 -9.56 8.73
N ILE A 80 -7.90 -9.00 7.52
CA ILE A 80 -7.52 -9.71 6.30
C ILE A 80 -6.05 -10.15 6.36
N THR A 81 -5.16 -9.32 6.92
CA THR A 81 -3.74 -9.64 7.08
C THR A 81 -3.53 -10.82 8.01
N ASP A 82 -4.19 -10.83 9.16
CA ASP A 82 -4.02 -11.90 10.14
C ASP A 82 -4.60 -13.21 9.62
N GLU A 83 -5.71 -13.18 8.89
CA GLU A 83 -6.26 -14.37 8.25
C GLU A 83 -5.37 -14.88 7.10
N ALA A 84 -4.75 -13.98 6.32
CA ALA A 84 -3.78 -14.36 5.28
C ALA A 84 -2.49 -14.95 5.85
N LYS A 85 -2.08 -14.59 7.08
CA LYS A 85 -0.95 -15.24 7.77
C LYS A 85 -1.32 -16.68 8.15
N LYS A 86 -2.49 -16.89 8.77
CA LYS A 86 -2.95 -18.26 9.12
C LYS A 86 -3.08 -19.13 7.87
N LEU A 87 -3.62 -18.58 6.79
CA LEU A 87 -3.78 -19.29 5.53
C LEU A 87 -2.44 -19.73 4.93
N ARG A 88 -1.37 -18.97 5.16
CA ARG A 88 -0.01 -19.37 4.75
C ARG A 88 0.48 -20.57 5.54
N ASP A 89 0.25 -20.58 6.85
CA ASP A 89 0.63 -21.71 7.69
C ASP A 89 -0.15 -22.97 7.27
N GLU A 90 -1.45 -22.84 6.98
CA GLU A 90 -2.29 -23.92 6.45
C GLU A 90 -1.82 -24.42 5.06
N ALA A 91 -1.43 -23.51 4.16
CA ALA A 91 -0.91 -23.87 2.84
C ALA A 91 0.45 -24.59 2.91
N GLU A 92 1.34 -24.16 3.80
CA GLU A 92 2.63 -24.82 4.01
C GLU A 92 2.44 -26.20 4.67
N GLU A 93 1.56 -26.31 5.66
CA GLU A 93 1.19 -27.58 6.27
C GLU A 93 0.61 -28.54 5.22
N HIS A 94 -0.28 -28.05 4.36
CA HIS A 94 -0.83 -28.84 3.25
C HIS A 94 0.27 -29.34 2.30
N LYS A 95 1.21 -28.47 1.89
CA LYS A 95 2.36 -28.84 1.06
C LYS A 95 3.24 -29.92 1.71
N ILE A 96 3.50 -29.81 3.02
CA ILE A 96 4.24 -30.82 3.78
C ILE A 96 3.48 -32.14 3.80
N ASN A 97 2.17 -32.10 4.06
CA ASN A 97 1.33 -33.29 4.11
C ASN A 97 1.28 -34.01 2.75
N VAL A 98 1.19 -33.27 1.65
CA VAL A 98 1.29 -33.83 0.28
C VAL A 98 2.65 -34.51 0.08
N ALA A 99 3.75 -33.88 0.50
CA ALA A 99 5.10 -34.45 0.35
C ALA A 99 5.35 -35.71 1.20
N GLN A 100 4.56 -35.94 2.26
CA GLN A 100 4.68 -37.09 3.17
C GLN A 100 3.81 -38.29 2.79
N THR A 101 3.03 -38.19 1.70
CA THR A 101 2.15 -39.27 1.23
C THR A 101 2.93 -40.48 0.68
N ASN A 102 2.21 -41.60 0.51
CA ASN A 102 2.80 -42.84 0.00
C ASN A 102 3.32 -42.65 -1.44
N ALA A 103 4.54 -43.12 -1.70
CA ALA A 103 5.19 -43.07 -3.02
C ALA A 103 4.47 -43.83 -4.15
N PHE A 104 3.36 -44.53 -3.84
CA PHE A 104 2.52 -45.23 -4.81
C PHE A 104 1.39 -44.35 -5.37
N VAL A 105 1.20 -43.13 -4.85
CA VAL A 105 0.17 -42.17 -5.29
C VAL A 105 0.85 -40.96 -5.94
N THR A 106 0.29 -40.50 -7.05
CA THR A 106 0.70 -39.28 -7.75
C THR A 106 -0.32 -38.17 -7.51
N HIS A 107 0.14 -36.93 -7.37
CA HIS A 107 -0.69 -35.77 -6.98
C HIS A 107 -0.87 -34.74 -8.10
N ASP A 108 -0.99 -35.19 -9.36
CA ASP A 108 -1.12 -34.31 -10.53
C ASP A 108 -2.36 -33.40 -10.48
N ASP A 109 -3.36 -33.76 -9.67
CA ASP A 109 -4.58 -33.00 -9.47
C ASP A 109 -4.50 -31.97 -8.32
N LEU A 110 -3.46 -32.05 -7.48
CA LEU A 110 -3.24 -31.09 -6.41
C LEU A 110 -2.46 -29.89 -6.94
N ASP A 111 -2.78 -28.72 -6.41
CA ASP A 111 -2.16 -27.47 -6.79
C ASP A 111 -0.90 -27.24 -5.97
N GLY A 112 0.26 -27.45 -6.60
CA GLY A 112 1.55 -27.18 -5.97
C GLY A 112 1.84 -25.70 -5.71
N SER A 113 1.00 -24.79 -6.21
CA SER A 113 1.21 -23.34 -6.16
C SER A 113 0.43 -22.60 -5.06
N LEU A 114 -0.23 -23.32 -4.15
CA LEU A 114 -1.05 -22.70 -3.09
C LEU A 114 -0.25 -21.73 -2.22
N VAL A 115 1.01 -22.07 -1.89
CA VAL A 115 1.88 -21.23 -1.08
C VAL A 115 2.22 -19.94 -1.83
N GLU A 116 2.49 -20.03 -3.12
CA GLU A 116 2.76 -18.90 -4.01
C GLU A 116 1.51 -18.02 -4.16
N GLN A 117 0.33 -18.59 -4.33
CA GLN A 117 -0.94 -17.83 -4.40
C GLN A 117 -1.26 -17.08 -3.10
N VAL A 118 -0.96 -17.68 -1.94
CA VAL A 118 -1.09 -16.99 -0.66
C VAL A 118 -0.04 -15.89 -0.52
N ALA A 119 1.18 -16.10 -1.03
CA ALA A 119 2.21 -15.05 -1.05
C ALA A 119 1.82 -13.87 -1.95
N GLU A 120 1.24 -14.12 -3.13
CA GLU A 120 0.67 -13.08 -3.99
C GLU A 120 -0.43 -12.30 -3.28
N LEU A 121 -1.38 -12.98 -2.63
CA LEU A 121 -2.41 -12.34 -1.83
C LEU A 121 -1.82 -11.48 -0.70
N GLN A 122 -0.78 -11.96 -0.01
CA GLN A 122 -0.09 -11.19 1.02
C GLN A 122 0.57 -9.91 0.46
N ASN A 123 1.16 -10.00 -0.74
CA ASN A 123 1.72 -8.83 -1.42
C ASN A 123 0.62 -7.83 -1.82
N ASP A 124 -0.51 -8.31 -2.34
CA ASP A 124 -1.67 -7.46 -2.68
C ASP A 124 -2.22 -6.74 -1.44
N ILE A 125 -2.30 -7.43 -0.30
CA ILE A 125 -2.69 -6.84 0.98
C ILE A 125 -1.70 -5.75 1.41
N GLN A 126 -0.39 -6.01 1.31
CA GLN A 126 0.65 -5.04 1.67
C GLN A 126 0.61 -3.81 0.78
N GLU A 127 0.49 -3.99 -0.53
CA GLU A 127 0.38 -2.89 -1.47
C GLU A 127 -0.88 -2.06 -1.18
N LYS A 128 -1.99 -2.72 -0.85
CA LYS A 128 -3.20 -2.00 -0.46
C LYS A 128 -3.03 -1.23 0.85
N LYS A 129 -2.36 -1.79 1.87
CA LYS A 129 -2.02 -1.07 3.11
C LYS A 129 -1.16 0.15 2.83
N ARG A 130 -0.18 0.02 1.94
CA ARG A 130 0.67 1.14 1.52
C ARG A 130 -0.18 2.25 0.91
N LEU A 131 -1.00 1.94 -0.10
CA LEU A 131 -1.88 2.90 -0.77
C LEU A 131 -2.87 3.57 0.21
N GLN A 132 -3.39 2.82 1.18
CA GLN A 132 -4.25 3.39 2.20
C GLN A 132 -3.52 4.39 3.09
N ALA A 133 -2.33 4.04 3.61
CA ALA A 133 -1.54 4.93 4.43
C ALA A 133 -1.19 6.24 3.68
N GLU A 134 -0.96 6.15 2.37
CA GLU A 134 -0.75 7.31 1.51
C GLU A 134 -2.03 8.17 1.40
N THR A 135 -3.18 7.53 1.23
CA THR A 135 -4.49 8.21 1.18
C THR A 135 -4.80 8.91 2.51
N GLU A 136 -4.57 8.24 3.64
CA GLU A 136 -4.77 8.82 4.98
C GLU A 136 -3.88 10.05 5.19
N LYS A 137 -2.62 9.98 4.76
CA LYS A 137 -1.71 11.13 4.80
C LYS A 137 -2.20 12.29 3.95
N VAL A 138 -2.71 12.03 2.75
CA VAL A 138 -3.32 13.07 1.90
C VAL A 138 -4.53 13.69 2.58
N LEU A 139 -5.41 12.89 3.18
CA LEU A 139 -6.58 13.38 3.93
C LEU A 139 -6.18 14.22 5.14
N GLU A 140 -5.04 13.94 5.80
CA GLU A 140 -4.50 14.74 6.90
C GLU A 140 -3.93 16.09 6.40
N LEU A 141 -3.28 16.11 5.24
CA LEU A 141 -2.63 17.30 4.69
C LEU A 141 -3.58 18.22 3.93
N ALA A 142 -4.60 17.65 3.26
CA ALA A 142 -5.60 18.37 2.49
C ALA A 142 -6.22 19.59 3.22
N PRO A 143 -6.70 19.49 4.47
CA PRO A 143 -7.28 20.64 5.18
C PRO A 143 -6.24 21.74 5.48
N LYS A 144 -4.97 21.39 5.68
CA LYS A 144 -3.90 22.37 5.92
C LYS A 144 -3.59 23.18 4.67
N VAL A 145 -3.55 22.51 3.51
CA VAL A 145 -3.40 23.16 2.20
C VAL A 145 -4.61 24.05 1.93
N GLU A 146 -5.82 23.54 2.14
CA GLU A 146 -7.06 24.28 1.91
C GLU A 146 -7.12 25.57 2.73
N LEU A 147 -6.66 25.57 3.98
CA LEU A 147 -6.58 26.78 4.81
C LEU A 147 -5.68 27.85 4.18
N ILE A 148 -4.53 27.45 3.62
CA ILE A 148 -3.62 28.36 2.92
C ILE A 148 -4.28 28.86 1.63
N SER A 149 -4.87 27.97 0.82
CA SER A 149 -5.56 28.33 -0.42
C SER A 149 -6.69 29.35 -0.17
N GLN A 150 -7.53 29.12 0.85
CA GLN A 150 -8.61 30.03 1.22
C GLN A 150 -8.07 31.38 1.69
N SER A 151 -7.01 31.39 2.49
CA SER A 151 -6.34 32.61 2.92
C SER A 151 -5.83 33.41 1.71
N LEU A 152 -5.26 32.76 0.69
CA LEU A 152 -4.82 33.41 -0.54
C LEU A 152 -5.99 33.96 -1.38
N GLN A 153 -7.10 33.23 -1.46
CA GLN A 153 -8.30 33.67 -2.18
C GLN A 153 -8.99 34.86 -1.49
N SER A 154 -8.91 34.93 -0.16
CA SER A 154 -9.49 36.03 0.62
C SER A 154 -8.69 37.34 0.53
N MET A 155 -7.53 37.33 -0.13
CA MET A 155 -6.68 38.51 -0.23
C MET A 155 -7.29 39.58 -1.14
N PRO A 156 -7.19 40.86 -0.74
CA PRO A 156 -7.66 41.96 -1.57
C PRO A 156 -6.92 41.99 -2.90
N SER A 157 -7.64 42.32 -3.97
CA SER A 157 -7.07 42.39 -5.33
C SER A 157 -6.03 43.50 -5.50
N GLN A 158 -5.99 44.45 -4.58
CA GLN A 158 -5.02 45.54 -4.52
C GLN A 158 -4.10 45.35 -3.31
N LEU A 159 -2.80 45.59 -3.54
CA LEU A 159 -1.84 45.58 -2.44
C LEU A 159 -2.12 46.70 -1.45
N PRO A 160 -1.87 46.48 -0.14
CA PRO A 160 -1.96 47.53 0.86
C PRO A 160 -1.08 48.72 0.52
N THR A 161 -1.54 49.93 0.87
CA THR A 161 -0.85 51.19 0.53
C THR A 161 -0.01 51.74 1.66
N THR A 162 -0.19 51.28 2.90
CA THR A 162 0.65 51.69 4.04
C THR A 162 1.86 50.78 4.18
N LEU A 163 2.97 51.30 4.73
CA LEU A 163 4.19 50.52 4.91
C LEU A 163 3.99 49.40 5.96
N ASP A 164 3.31 49.71 7.06
CA ASP A 164 3.04 48.75 8.15
C ASP A 164 2.23 47.55 7.65
N GLU A 165 1.14 47.78 6.90
CA GLU A 165 0.33 46.71 6.31
C GLU A 165 1.11 45.89 5.28
N GLN A 166 1.96 46.54 4.47
CA GLN A 166 2.82 45.85 3.51
C GLN A 166 3.85 44.96 4.21
N GLN A 167 4.42 45.42 5.33
CA GLN A 167 5.38 44.65 6.11
C GLN A 167 4.73 43.44 6.80
N THR A 168 3.55 43.63 7.40
CA THR A 168 2.75 42.52 7.97
C THR A 168 2.39 41.49 6.89
N LEU A 169 1.94 41.96 5.71
CA LEU A 169 1.57 41.06 4.62
C LEU A 169 2.79 40.29 4.07
N LEU A 170 3.96 40.93 3.98
CA LEU A 170 5.18 40.28 3.53
C LEU A 170 5.61 39.16 4.50
N GLU A 171 5.55 39.41 5.81
CA GLU A 171 5.85 38.41 6.83
C GLU A 171 4.85 37.23 6.78
N ASP A 172 3.54 37.51 6.68
CA ASP A 172 2.51 36.47 6.55
C ASP A 172 2.70 35.63 5.27
N MET A 173 3.06 36.25 4.14
CA MET A 173 3.33 35.55 2.88
C MET A 173 4.59 34.68 2.94
N GLU A 174 5.67 35.12 3.60
CA GLU A 174 6.86 34.28 3.81
C GLU A 174 6.56 33.10 4.73
N ILE A 175 5.77 33.30 5.79
CA ILE A 175 5.32 32.21 6.66
C ILE A 175 4.47 31.20 5.87
N LYS A 176 3.49 31.67 5.08
CA LYS A 176 2.67 30.77 4.23
C LYS A 176 3.50 30.05 3.19
N LYS A 177 4.47 30.71 2.56
CA LYS A 177 5.41 30.09 1.61
C LYS A 177 6.18 28.95 2.27
N GLN A 178 6.79 29.19 3.42
CA GLN A 178 7.54 28.17 4.13
C GLN A 178 6.64 27.00 4.58
N ASN A 179 5.45 27.30 5.09
CA ASN A 179 4.48 26.28 5.48
C ASN A 179 4.06 25.41 4.30
N LEU A 180 3.76 26.03 3.15
CA LEU A 180 3.36 25.31 1.94
C LEU A 180 4.52 24.48 1.35
N GLN A 181 5.75 25.00 1.38
CA GLN A 181 6.94 24.24 1.00
C GLN A 181 7.17 23.04 1.91
N ASN A 182 6.96 23.20 3.23
CA ASN A 182 7.05 22.09 4.19
C ASN A 182 5.96 21.05 3.92
N LEU A 183 4.73 21.48 3.61
CA LEU A 183 3.62 20.59 3.25
C LEU A 183 3.94 19.79 1.98
N ILE A 184 4.38 20.44 0.91
CA ILE A 184 4.80 19.79 -0.35
C ILE A 184 5.93 18.79 -0.08
N SER A 185 6.94 19.18 0.70
CA SER A 185 8.07 18.31 1.04
C SER A 185 7.66 17.10 1.90
N SER A 186 6.55 17.22 2.63
CA SER A 186 5.99 16.13 3.42
C SER A 186 5.15 15.17 2.59
N MET A 187 4.66 15.57 1.41
CA MET A 187 3.92 14.72 0.48
C MET A 187 4.89 13.77 -0.25
N ASN A 188 4.44 12.56 -0.54
CA ASN A 188 5.13 11.60 -1.40
C ASN A 188 4.67 11.76 -2.85
N ASP A 189 5.39 11.16 -3.80
CA ASP A 189 5.03 11.13 -5.22
C ASP A 189 3.95 10.07 -5.55
N ALA A 190 3.06 9.79 -4.59
CA ALA A 190 1.99 8.83 -4.77
C ALA A 190 0.85 9.45 -5.59
N PRO A 191 0.13 8.65 -6.41
CA PRO A 191 -1.01 9.14 -7.18
C PRO A 191 -2.08 9.84 -6.34
N ALA A 192 -2.30 9.39 -5.10
CA ALA A 192 -3.24 10.00 -4.17
C ALA A 192 -2.85 11.44 -3.78
N ALA A 193 -1.56 11.76 -3.78
CA ALA A 193 -1.04 13.07 -3.38
C ALA A 193 -0.88 14.06 -4.55
N GLU A 194 -0.95 13.56 -5.79
CA GLU A 194 -0.64 14.35 -7.00
C GLU A 194 -1.52 15.60 -7.13
N GLU A 195 -2.84 15.47 -6.97
CA GLU A 195 -3.77 16.60 -7.06
C GLU A 195 -3.48 17.65 -5.98
N LEU A 196 -3.24 17.20 -4.74
CA LEU A 196 -2.92 18.08 -3.62
C LEU A 196 -1.58 18.79 -3.82
N LYS A 197 -0.59 18.10 -4.40
CA LYS A 197 0.73 18.63 -4.73
C LYS A 197 0.62 19.69 -5.83
N GLN A 198 -0.08 19.42 -6.92
CA GLN A 198 -0.32 20.39 -7.99
C GLN A 198 -1.02 21.65 -7.48
N LYS A 199 -2.07 21.50 -6.67
CA LYS A 199 -2.75 22.63 -6.03
C LYS A 199 -1.79 23.43 -5.14
N SER A 200 -1.00 22.75 -4.32
CA SER A 200 -0.01 23.38 -3.45
C SER A 200 1.08 24.10 -4.25
N GLU A 201 1.53 23.55 -5.37
CA GLU A 201 2.52 24.18 -6.25
C GLU A 201 1.95 25.44 -6.93
N TRP A 202 0.68 25.40 -7.33
CA TRP A 202 -0.03 26.55 -7.89
C TRP A 202 -0.16 27.68 -6.85
N ASP A 203 -0.60 27.36 -5.64
CA ASP A 203 -0.68 28.30 -4.52
C ASP A 203 0.70 28.88 -4.16
N LEU A 204 1.75 28.04 -4.21
CA LEU A 204 3.13 28.47 -3.98
C LEU A 204 3.60 29.47 -5.04
N SER A 205 3.27 29.23 -6.31
CA SER A 205 3.57 30.18 -7.39
C SER A 205 2.86 31.52 -7.14
N ARG A 206 1.59 31.47 -6.72
CA ARG A 206 0.82 32.66 -6.40
C ARG A 206 1.43 33.45 -5.24
N ILE A 207 1.89 32.78 -4.19
CA ILE A 207 2.59 33.43 -3.07
C ILE A 207 3.88 34.09 -3.53
N LYS A 208 4.68 33.43 -4.38
CA LYS A 208 5.92 34.00 -4.92
C LYS A 208 5.66 35.26 -5.74
N ASP A 209 4.64 35.26 -6.59
CA ASP A 209 4.25 36.43 -7.38
C ASP A 209 3.85 37.61 -6.47
N LEU A 210 3.06 37.34 -5.42
CA LEU A 210 2.65 38.35 -4.44
C LEU A 210 3.83 38.94 -3.66
N LEU A 211 4.76 38.08 -3.20
CA LEU A 211 5.99 38.51 -2.53
C LEU A 211 6.84 39.40 -3.43
N GLN A 212 6.95 39.07 -4.72
CA GLN A 212 7.66 39.90 -5.68
C GLN A 212 7.01 41.27 -5.85
N GLN A 213 5.68 41.31 -6.02
CA GLN A 213 4.95 42.58 -6.15
C GLN A 213 5.05 43.45 -4.88
N LEU A 214 4.97 42.84 -3.70
CA LEU A 214 5.17 43.53 -2.42
C LEU A 214 6.59 44.09 -2.28
N GLY A 215 7.60 43.29 -2.62
CA GLY A 215 9.00 43.70 -2.60
C GLY A 215 9.27 44.90 -3.52
N SER A 216 8.72 44.89 -4.74
CA SER A 216 8.79 46.03 -5.67
C SER A 216 8.09 47.27 -5.12
N ALA A 217 6.86 47.13 -4.61
CA ALA A 217 6.09 48.27 -4.10
C ALA A 217 6.73 48.93 -2.86
N VAL A 218 7.33 48.12 -1.96
CA VAL A 218 8.09 48.64 -0.81
C VAL A 218 9.39 49.31 -1.30
N GLY A 219 10.08 48.70 -2.27
CA GLY A 219 11.29 49.27 -2.88
C GLY A 219 11.05 50.63 -3.52
N ASP A 220 9.97 50.78 -4.29
CA ASP A 220 9.59 52.04 -4.95
C ASP A 220 9.32 53.16 -3.92
N LYS A 221 8.64 52.84 -2.82
CA LYS A 221 8.40 53.81 -1.73
C LYS A 221 9.68 54.22 -1.02
N LEU A 222 10.59 53.28 -0.77
CA LEU A 222 11.90 53.58 -0.17
C LEU A 222 12.74 54.47 -1.09
N ALA A 223 12.71 54.22 -2.40
CA ALA A 223 13.38 55.07 -3.39
C ALA A 223 12.77 56.47 -3.43
N ALA A 224 11.45 56.59 -3.41
CA ALA A 224 10.75 57.88 -3.36
C ALA A 224 11.07 58.67 -2.07
N LEU A 225 11.13 57.99 -0.91
CA LEU A 225 11.54 58.60 0.35
C LEU A 225 13.00 59.08 0.32
N ALA A 226 13.90 58.30 -0.28
CA ALA A 226 15.30 58.71 -0.45
C ALA A 226 15.42 59.94 -1.37
N ALA A 227 14.71 59.95 -2.50
CA ALA A 227 14.67 61.09 -3.42
C ALA A 227 14.08 62.34 -2.76
N PHE A 228 13.00 62.19 -1.98
CA PHE A 228 12.41 63.29 -1.21
C PHE A 228 13.40 63.86 -0.19
N ASN A 229 14.08 62.99 0.58
CA ASN A 229 15.08 63.42 1.55
C ASN A 229 16.28 64.12 0.90
N ALA A 230 16.73 63.65 -0.27
CA ALA A 230 17.77 64.30 -1.05
C ALA A 230 17.32 65.69 -1.53
N ALA A 231 16.12 65.80 -2.10
CA ALA A 231 15.54 67.08 -2.52
C ALA A 231 15.35 68.05 -1.34
N ARG A 232 14.95 67.54 -0.17
CA ARG A 232 14.81 68.34 1.05
C ARG A 232 16.16 68.90 1.51
N ARG A 233 17.21 68.07 1.51
CA ARG A 233 18.58 68.52 1.82
C ARG A 233 19.07 69.58 0.84
N GLU A 234 18.87 69.36 -0.46
CA GLU A 234 19.22 70.37 -1.48
C GLU A 234 18.45 71.68 -1.31
N ALA A 235 17.18 71.63 -0.88
CA ALA A 235 16.37 72.80 -0.61
C ALA A 235 16.82 73.54 0.67
N GLU A 236 17.17 72.80 1.72
CA GLU A 236 17.75 73.35 2.96
C GLU A 236 19.11 73.99 2.71
N GLU A 237 19.95 73.39 1.85
CA GLU A 237 21.28 73.89 1.49
C GLU A 237 21.23 75.11 0.54
N LYS A 238 20.13 75.29 -0.20
CA LYS A 238 19.87 76.45 -1.06
C LYS A 238 19.06 77.56 -0.39
N ALA A 239 18.55 77.37 0.82
CA ALA A 239 17.87 78.43 1.57
C ALA A 239 18.95 79.34 2.21
N PRO A 240 19.17 80.58 1.71
CA PRO A 240 20.14 81.49 2.31
C PRO A 240 19.67 81.87 3.72
N ASP A 241 20.62 81.99 4.65
CA ASP A 241 20.44 82.63 5.95
C ASP A 241 19.71 83.97 5.79
N HIS A 242 18.39 83.97 6.03
CA HIS A 242 17.62 85.17 6.34
C HIS A 242 17.40 85.24 7.84
N HIS A 243 18.52 85.36 8.58
CA HIS A 243 18.55 86.00 9.88
C HIS A 243 19.63 87.08 9.84
N GLY A 244 19.17 88.31 9.60
CA GLY A 244 19.87 89.52 10.00
C GLY A 244 19.67 89.79 11.49
#